data_AF-X1ERJ7-F1
#
_entry.id   AF-X1ERJ7-F1
#
_cell.length_a   1.000
_cell.length_b   1.000
_cell.length_c   1.000
_cell.angle_alpha   90.00
_cell.angle_beta   90.00
_cell.angle_gamma   90.00
#
_symmetry.space_group_name_H-M   'P 1'
#
loop_
_entity.id
_entity.type
_entity.pdbx_description
1 polymer ?
#
loop_
_entity_poly.entity_id
_entity_poly.type
_entity_poly.pdbx_seq_one_letter_code
_entity_poly.pdbx_strand_id
1 'polypeptide(L)'
;PKFRREMREAVILIKGTEKCVVAYPSAEWKRLADSLAARAVTPANLRKLNRAIFGSAFSVSFDKQGRITLPFPLRSYAEIGDAAIVVGANNYVELWNEELWETEKASAEEQASQIIEGFEAQ
;
A
#
# COMPACT_ATOMS: atom_id res chain seq x y z
N PRO A 1 -15.34 -6.50 9.99
CA PRO A 1 -14.74 -6.05 8.70
C PRO A 1 -13.95 -7.19 8.01
N LYS A 2 -14.19 -7.41 6.70
CA LYS A 2 -13.69 -8.55 5.91
C LYS A 2 -12.15 -8.71 5.95
N PHE A 3 -11.42 -7.60 5.88
CA PHE A 3 -9.95 -7.55 5.87
C PHE A 3 -9.28 -8.11 7.13
N ARG A 4 -9.92 -8.03 8.31
CA ARG A 4 -9.33 -8.47 9.58
C ARG A 4 -9.08 -9.98 9.64
N ARG A 5 -9.85 -10.78 8.89
CA ARG A 5 -9.70 -12.24 8.88
C ARG A 5 -8.52 -12.68 8.00
N GLU A 6 -8.33 -12.01 6.87
CA GLU A 6 -7.27 -12.32 5.89
C GLU A 6 -5.90 -11.84 6.36
N MET A 7 -5.86 -10.88 7.28
CA MET A 7 -4.63 -10.29 7.84
C MET A 7 -4.20 -10.88 9.20
N ARG A 8 -4.79 -12.00 9.65
CA ARG A 8 -4.63 -12.50 11.04
C ARG A 8 -3.24 -13.00 11.40
N GLU A 9 -2.48 -13.55 10.45
CA GLU A 9 -1.18 -14.16 10.75
C GLU A 9 -0.04 -13.15 10.64
N ALA A 10 0.02 -12.41 9.54
CA ALA A 10 1.01 -11.37 9.32
C ALA A 10 0.49 -10.33 8.32
N VAL A 11 0.81 -9.07 8.60
CA VAL A 11 0.63 -7.94 7.69
C VAL A 11 1.99 -7.42 7.30
N ILE A 12 2.19 -7.17 6.02
CA ILE A 12 3.39 -6.53 5.52
C ILE A 12 3.07 -5.06 5.25
N LEU A 13 3.77 -4.18 5.96
CA LEU A 13 3.67 -2.73 5.79
C LEU A 13 4.84 -2.24 4.94
N ILE A 14 4.56 -1.44 3.91
CA ILE A 14 5.57 -0.80 3.06
C ILE A 14 5.24 0.68 2.86
N LYS A 15 6.19 1.43 2.28
CA LYS A 15 5.89 2.75 1.72
C LYS A 15 5.02 2.60 0.47
N GLY A 16 4.00 3.45 0.33
CA GLY A 16 3.27 3.62 -0.92
C GLY A 16 4.11 4.32 -1.99
N THR A 17 3.53 4.44 -3.19
CA THR A 17 4.10 5.29 -4.25
C THR A 17 3.93 6.76 -3.86
N GLU A 18 2.75 7.08 -3.37
CA GLU A 18 2.39 8.34 -2.72
C GLU A 18 2.80 8.29 -1.23
N LYS A 19 2.65 9.42 -0.52
CA LYS A 19 3.00 9.54 0.91
C LYS A 19 1.99 8.83 1.83
N CYS A 20 1.88 7.52 1.67
CA CYS A 20 1.04 6.64 2.47
C CYS A 20 1.81 5.38 2.90
N VAL A 21 1.18 4.58 3.77
CA VAL A 21 1.65 3.25 4.14
C VAL A 21 0.71 2.21 3.57
N VAL A 22 1.26 1.25 2.82
CA VAL A 22 0.46 0.15 2.27
C VAL A 22 0.60 -1.08 3.14
N ALA A 23 -0.53 -1.69 3.49
CA ALA A 23 -0.67 -2.88 4.29
C ALA A 23 -1.20 -4.05 3.44
N TYR A 24 -0.33 -5.02 3.17
CA TYR A 24 -0.66 -6.24 2.45
C TYR A 24 -0.94 -7.40 3.42
N PRO A 25 -1.99 -8.20 3.19
CA PRO A 25 -2.02 -9.57 3.65
C PRO A 25 -0.80 -10.33 3.11
N SER A 26 -0.24 -11.26 3.89
CA SER A 26 0.94 -12.04 3.50
C SER A 26 0.79 -12.75 2.14
N ALA A 27 -0.40 -13.25 1.82
CA ALA A 27 -0.71 -13.89 0.54
C ALA A 27 -0.59 -12.92 -0.65
N GLU A 28 -1.11 -11.69 -0.51
CA GLU A 28 -1.06 -10.68 -1.56
C GLU A 28 0.35 -10.10 -1.70
N TRP A 29 1.09 -9.98 -0.60
CA TRP A 29 2.50 -9.63 -0.64
C TRP A 29 3.33 -10.63 -1.46
N LYS A 30 3.08 -11.93 -1.26
CA LYS A 30 3.73 -12.97 -2.05
C LYS A 30 3.40 -12.85 -3.54
N ARG A 31 2.12 -12.63 -3.88
CA ARG A 31 1.70 -12.41 -5.28
C ARG A 31 2.38 -11.19 -5.91
N LEU A 32 2.54 -10.11 -5.16
CA LEU A 32 3.27 -8.93 -5.61
C LEU A 32 4.73 -9.27 -5.93
N ALA A 33 5.40 -10.02 -5.05
CA ALA A 33 6.77 -10.45 -5.25
C ALA A 33 6.93 -11.34 -6.49
N ASP A 34 6.05 -12.31 -6.66
CA ASP A 34 6.05 -13.22 -7.82
C ASP A 34 5.79 -12.45 -9.13
N SER A 35 4.83 -11.52 -9.12
CA SER A 35 4.52 -10.66 -10.27
C SER A 35 5.69 -9.77 -10.66
N LEU A 36 6.38 -9.17 -9.68
CA LEU A 36 7.53 -8.33 -9.95
C LEU A 36 8.71 -9.13 -10.52
N ALA A 37 8.93 -10.35 -10.03
CA ALA A 37 9.96 -11.25 -10.54
C ALA A 37 9.71 -11.67 -12.00
N ALA A 38 8.43 -11.75 -12.41
CA ALA A 38 8.03 -12.10 -13.77
C ALA A 38 8.08 -10.93 -14.77
N ARG A 39 8.30 -9.69 -14.32
CA ARG A 39 8.31 -8.51 -15.22
C ARG A 39 9.54 -8.50 -16.12
N ALA A 40 9.32 -8.17 -17.40
CA ALA A 40 10.37 -7.92 -18.38
C ALA A 40 11.03 -6.55 -18.14
N VAL A 41 11.94 -6.48 -17.17
CA VAL A 41 12.76 -5.29 -16.88
C VAL A 41 14.24 -5.63 -16.85
N THR A 42 15.10 -4.63 -17.05
CA THR A 42 16.54 -4.86 -16.95
C THR A 42 16.93 -5.27 -15.53
N PRO A 43 17.99 -6.08 -15.34
CA PRO A 43 18.45 -6.48 -14.00
C PRO A 43 18.79 -5.28 -13.09
N ALA A 44 19.26 -4.18 -13.67
CA ALA A 44 19.54 -2.95 -12.93
C ALA A 44 18.26 -2.28 -12.40
N ASN A 45 17.21 -2.20 -13.23
CA ASN A 45 15.93 -1.64 -12.83
C ASN A 45 15.23 -2.54 -11.81
N LEU A 46 15.31 -3.87 -11.97
CA LEU A 46 14.75 -4.82 -11.00
C LEU A 46 15.36 -4.64 -9.61
N ARG A 47 16.68 -4.46 -9.50
CA ARG A 47 17.33 -4.19 -8.20
C ARG A 47 16.86 -2.87 -7.56
N LYS A 48 16.62 -1.84 -8.37
CA LYS A 48 16.10 -0.56 -7.86
C LYS A 48 14.67 -0.72 -7.33
N LEU A 49 13.79 -1.37 -8.10
CA LEU A 49 12.42 -1.67 -7.69
C LEU A 49 12.38 -2.52 -6.43
N ASN A 50 13.22 -3.57 -6.36
CA ASN A 50 13.28 -4.43 -5.19
C ASN A 50 13.67 -3.66 -3.92
N ARG A 51 14.65 -2.76 -4.02
CA ARG A 51 15.06 -1.93 -2.87
C ARG A 51 13.99 -0.92 -2.47
N ALA A 52 13.30 -0.32 -3.44
CA ALA A 52 12.23 0.64 -3.17
C ALA A 52 11.03 -0.03 -2.48
N ILE A 53 10.59 -1.18 -2.98
CA ILE A 53 9.42 -1.90 -2.49
C ILE A 53 9.79 -2.72 -1.24
N PHE A 54 10.60 -3.77 -1.40
CA PHE A 54 10.91 -4.72 -0.32
C PHE A 54 11.87 -4.15 0.72
N GLY A 55 12.73 -3.21 0.34
CA GLY A 55 13.65 -2.57 1.30
C GLY A 55 12.95 -1.68 2.32
N SER A 56 11.67 -1.34 2.10
CA SER A 56 10.84 -0.59 3.05
C SER A 56 9.92 -1.46 3.90
N ALA A 57 9.94 -2.79 3.71
CA ALA A 57 8.95 -3.69 4.28
C ALA A 57 9.16 -3.99 5.76
N PHE A 58 8.07 -3.95 6.53
CA PHE A 58 8.01 -4.40 7.92
C PHE A 58 6.92 -5.46 8.06
N SER A 59 7.25 -6.59 8.68
CA SER A 59 6.26 -7.59 9.08
C SER A 59 5.74 -7.27 10.47
N VAL A 60 4.43 -7.14 10.59
CA VAL A 60 3.73 -6.91 11.86
C VAL A 60 2.61 -7.93 12.03
N SER A 61 2.21 -8.15 13.27
CA SER A 61 1.05 -8.99 13.60
C SER A 61 0.06 -8.19 14.44
N PHE A 62 -1.20 -8.61 14.37
CA PHE A 62 -2.23 -8.04 15.21
C PHE A 62 -2.08 -8.51 16.65
N ASP A 63 -2.24 -7.58 17.60
CA ASP A 63 -2.37 -7.94 19.01
C ASP A 63 -3.74 -8.61 19.29
N LYS A 64 -3.96 -9.04 20.55
CA LYS A 64 -5.24 -9.67 20.95
C LYS A 64 -6.47 -8.76 20.79
N GLN A 65 -6.27 -7.44 20.77
CA GLN A 65 -7.32 -6.45 20.54
C GLN A 65 -7.47 -6.13 19.05
N GLY A 66 -6.67 -6.77 18.20
CA GLY A 66 -6.54 -6.57 16.77
C GLY A 66 -6.12 -5.16 16.39
N ARG A 67 -5.07 -4.66 17.05
CA ARG A 67 -4.30 -3.46 16.66
C ARG A 67 -2.94 -3.88 16.10
N ILE A 68 -2.34 -3.03 15.27
CA ILE A 68 -0.94 -3.17 14.82
C ILE A 68 -0.14 -1.94 15.26
N THR A 69 1.14 -2.12 15.53
CA THR A 69 2.06 -1.01 15.74
C THR A 69 2.58 -0.54 14.40
N LEU A 70 2.34 0.73 14.04
CA LEU A 70 2.90 1.33 12.84
C LEU A 70 4.38 1.68 13.08
N PRO A 71 5.34 1.10 12.33
CA PRO A 71 6.76 1.42 12.49
C PRO A 71 7.04 2.90 12.25
N PHE A 72 7.88 3.50 13.10
CA PHE A 72 8.21 4.92 13.02
C PHE A 72 8.70 5.39 11.64
N PRO A 73 9.57 4.64 10.91
CA PRO A 73 10.01 5.07 9.57
C PRO A 73 8.87 5.16 8.54
N LEU A 74 7.85 4.31 8.67
CA LEU A 74 6.67 4.33 7.80
C LEU A 74 5.71 5.46 8.22
N ARG A 75 5.46 5.59 9.53
CA ARG A 75 4.66 6.69 10.09
C ARG A 75 5.21 8.06 9.69
N SER A 76 6.52 8.24 9.81
CA SER A 76 7.20 9.49 9.48
C SER A 76 7.19 9.76 7.97
N TYR A 77 7.29 8.74 7.12
CA TYR A 77 7.22 8.90 5.67
C TYR A 77 5.83 9.35 5.20
N ALA A 78 4.78 8.75 5.77
CA ALA A 78 3.39 9.05 5.43
C ALA A 78 2.81 10.25 6.22
N GLU A 79 3.64 10.93 7.02
CA GLU A 79 3.24 12.10 7.81
C GLU A 79 2.02 11.84 8.72
N ILE A 80 1.88 10.60 9.20
CA ILE A 80 0.74 10.20 10.04
C ILE A 80 0.96 10.71 11.47
N GLY A 81 0.10 11.65 11.88
CA GLY A 81 0.00 12.18 13.23
C GLY A 81 -0.77 11.24 14.16
N ASP A 82 -1.74 11.77 14.90
CA ASP A 82 -2.49 11.01 15.91
C ASP A 82 -3.62 10.16 15.33
N ALA A 83 -4.15 10.57 14.18
CA ALA A 83 -5.16 9.84 13.43
C ALA A 83 -4.62 9.41 12.07
N ALA A 84 -5.17 8.31 11.55
CA ALA A 84 -4.90 7.82 10.21
C ALA A 84 -6.23 7.53 9.51
N ILE A 85 -6.32 7.90 8.24
CA ILE A 85 -7.39 7.44 7.36
C ILE A 85 -7.02 6.04 6.85
N VAL A 86 -8.01 5.14 6.85
CA VAL A 86 -7.84 3.76 6.40
C VAL A 86 -8.66 3.55 5.14
N VAL A 87 -7.98 3.29 4.02
CA VAL A 87 -8.60 3.15 2.71
C VAL A 87 -8.41 1.72 2.23
N GLY A 88 -9.50 1.08 1.80
CA GLY A 88 -9.41 -0.23 1.13
C GLY A 88 -9.15 -0.04 -0.35
N ALA A 89 -8.04 -0.57 -0.85
CA ALA A 89 -7.65 -0.48 -2.26
C ALA A 89 -7.52 -1.89 -2.83
N ASN A 90 -8.66 -2.43 -3.29
CA ASN A 90 -8.79 -3.79 -3.82
C ASN A 90 -8.28 -4.89 -2.85
N ASN A 91 -7.05 -5.37 -3.05
CA ASN A 91 -6.44 -6.48 -2.31
C ASN A 91 -5.47 -6.03 -1.21
N TYR A 92 -5.36 -4.71 -0.96
CA TYR A 92 -4.57 -4.16 0.13
C TYR A 92 -5.29 -2.99 0.80
N VAL A 93 -4.70 -2.51 1.90
CA VAL A 93 -5.20 -1.35 2.64
C VAL A 93 -4.11 -0.29 2.63
N GLU A 94 -4.51 0.97 2.53
CA GLU A 94 -3.62 2.11 2.66
C GLU A 94 -3.94 2.86 3.94
N LEU A 95 -2.89 3.36 4.58
CA LEU A 95 -2.95 4.20 5.77
C LEU A 95 -2.40 5.57 5.40
N TRP A 96 -3.18 6.60 5.68
CA TRP A 96 -2.91 7.95 5.22
C TRP A 96 -2.99 8.97 6.34
N ASN A 97 -2.22 10.04 6.20
CA ASN A 97 -2.56 11.32 6.78
C ASN A 97 -3.84 11.87 6.11
N GLU A 98 -4.71 12.52 6.88
CA GLU A 98 -6.01 13.02 6.41
C GLU A 98 -5.89 14.06 5.28
N GLU A 99 -5.03 15.07 5.44
CA GLU A 99 -4.85 16.13 4.44
C GLU A 99 -4.25 15.58 3.12
N LEU A 100 -3.29 14.66 3.25
CA LEU A 100 -2.68 13.99 2.09
C LEU A 100 -3.69 13.11 1.36
N TRP A 101 -4.56 12.41 2.10
CA TRP A 101 -5.60 11.58 1.50
C TRP A 101 -6.63 12.41 0.75
N GLU A 102 -7.14 13.50 1.33
CA GLU A 102 -8.15 14.33 0.64
C GLU A 102 -7.59 14.94 -0.65
N THR A 103 -6.31 15.32 -0.65
CA THR A 103 -5.61 15.80 -1.85
C THR A 103 -5.50 14.71 -2.92
N GLU A 104 -5.04 13.51 -2.52
CA GLU A 104 -4.86 12.39 -3.45
C GLU A 104 -6.21 11.90 -3.99
N LYS A 105 -7.22 11.78 -3.13
CA LYS A 105 -8.56 11.34 -3.50
C LYS A 105 -9.17 12.25 -4.57
N ALA A 106 -9.09 13.57 -4.41
CA ALA A 106 -9.61 14.51 -5.41
C ALA A 106 -8.89 14.36 -6.76
N SER A 107 -7.55 14.23 -6.73
CA SER A 107 -6.74 13.96 -7.92
C SER A 107 -7.12 12.63 -8.59
N ALA A 108 -7.28 11.57 -7.81
CA ALA A 108 -7.63 10.24 -8.30
C ALA A 108 -9.04 10.20 -8.92
N GLU A 109 -10.02 10.88 -8.34
CA GLU A 109 -11.39 10.98 -8.88
C GLU A 109 -11.42 11.72 -10.23
N GLU A 110 -10.63 12.80 -10.37
CA GLU A 110 -10.49 13.54 -11.63
C GLU A 110 -9.84 12.67 -12.72
N GLN A 111 -8.71 12.03 -12.40
CA GLN A 111 -7.98 11.19 -13.35
C GLN A 111 -8.75 9.92 -13.73
N ALA A 112 -9.46 9.30 -12.78
CA ALA A 112 -10.27 8.11 -13.05
C ALA A 112 -11.33 8.39 -14.13
N SER A 113 -11.96 9.56 -14.09
CA SER A 113 -12.95 9.97 -15.09
C SER A 113 -12.34 10.01 -16.49
N GLN A 114 -11.16 10.62 -16.64
CA GLN A 114 -10.44 10.70 -17.92
C GLN A 114 -10.00 9.32 -18.42
N ILE A 115 -9.54 8.46 -17.52
CA ILE A 115 -9.10 7.09 -17.84
C ILE A 115 -10.28 6.24 -18.32
N ILE A 116 -11.42 6.32 -17.64
CA ILE A 116 -12.65 5.58 -17.99
C ILE A 116 -13.14 5.99 -19.38
N GLU A 117 -13.19 7.29 -19.66
CA GLU A 117 -13.55 7.80 -20.99
C GLU A 117 -12.61 7.27 -22.09
N GLY A 118 -11.31 7.14 -21.80
CA GLY A 118 -10.34 6.56 -22.71
C GLY A 118 -10.52 5.05 -22.96
N PHE A 119 -11.06 4.31 -21.99
CA PHE A 119 -11.38 2.89 -22.15
C PHE A 119 -12.62 2.66 -23.01
N GLU A 120 -13.62 3.54 -22.95
CA GLU A 120 -14.85 3.42 -23.74
C GLU A 120 -14.65 3.82 -25.21
N ALA A 121 -13.57 4.53 -25.52
CA ALA A 121 -13.21 4.95 -26.88
C ALA A 121 -12.41 3.89 -27.69
N GLN A 122 -12.19 2.69 -27.14
CA GLN A 122 -11.46 1.58 -27.79
C GLN A 122 -12.34 0.38 -28.13
#